data_AF-A0A7Y2TU19-F1
#
_entry.id   AF-A0A7Y2TU19-F1
#
_cell.length_a   1.000
_cell.length_b   1.000
_cell.length_c   1.000
_cell.angle_alpha   90.00
_cell.angle_beta   90.00
_cell.angle_gamma   90.00
#
_symmetry.space_group_name_H-M   'P 1'
#
loop_
_entity.id
_entity.type
_entity.pdbx_description
1 polymer ?
#
loop_
_entity_poly.entity_id
_entity_poly.type
_entity_poly.pdbx_seq_one_letter_code
_entity_poly.pdbx_strand_id
1 'polypeptide(L)'
;MRSGGPLLCLAASVLLATDAMAADQPELDCDAPAPQVQTPVTRADLNLLIGWIALKTEYDLTSVYRNPPEIVFCDVGDVVDYEAEGLLVDELLSATYDLSRRRITLVQPWTAEDPYDLSVLLHEVIHAVQLDNRDWPCIGAPEWEAYNLQALWLAEHGVLPVFDWDFVFTLSQCPPDASD
;
A
#
# COMPACT_ATOMS: atom_id res chain seq x y z
N MET A 1 36.22 6.44 38.41
CA MET A 1 36.83 7.43 39.34
C MET A 1 38.34 7.27 39.21
N ARG A 2 39.22 8.20 38.82
CA ARG A 2 39.26 9.68 38.68
C ARG A 2 40.15 9.95 37.44
N SER A 3 39.74 10.76 36.47
CA SER A 3 39.98 12.21 36.33
C SER A 3 41.43 12.66 36.46
N GLY A 4 41.93 13.33 35.42
CA GLY A 4 43.20 14.07 35.39
C GLY A 4 43.52 14.64 34.00
N GLY A 5 42.90 15.77 33.63
CA GLY A 5 43.48 16.70 32.64
C GLY A 5 44.58 17.57 33.30
N PRO A 6 45.04 18.70 32.72
CA PRO A 6 44.80 19.28 31.39
C PRO A 6 46.13 19.57 30.64
N LEU A 7 46.05 19.90 29.34
CA LEU A 7 47.11 20.68 28.69
C LEU A 7 46.46 21.87 27.99
N LEU A 8 46.53 23.01 28.68
CA LEU A 8 46.35 24.34 28.12
C LEU A 8 47.38 24.52 27.00
N CYS A 9 46.91 24.78 25.78
CA CYS A 9 47.64 25.63 24.85
C CYS A 9 46.80 26.88 24.63
N LEU A 10 47.16 27.95 25.35
CA LEU A 10 46.81 29.30 24.92
C LEU A 10 47.58 29.57 23.63
N ALA A 11 46.87 29.66 22.51
CA ALA A 11 47.33 30.37 21.33
C ALA A 11 46.44 31.60 21.18
N ALA A 12 47.03 32.77 21.40
CA ALA A 12 46.42 34.04 21.08
C ALA A 12 46.26 34.12 19.55
N SER A 13 45.01 34.13 19.09
CA SER A 13 44.71 34.37 17.68
C SER A 13 44.14 35.78 17.54
N VAL A 14 44.90 36.58 16.83
CA VAL A 14 44.59 37.91 16.33
C VAL A 14 43.26 37.88 15.57
N LEU A 15 42.35 38.79 15.93
CA LEU A 15 41.11 39.06 15.21
C LEU A 15 41.45 39.61 13.81
N LEU A 16 41.23 38.78 12.78
CA LEU A 16 40.97 39.26 11.43
C LEU A 16 39.48 38.99 11.17
N ALA A 17 38.70 40.07 11.12
CA ALA A 17 37.32 40.03 10.68
C ALA A 17 37.30 39.70 9.19
N THR A 18 37.12 38.42 8.87
CA THR A 18 36.60 37.99 7.59
C THR A 18 35.11 37.79 7.78
N ASP A 19 34.29 38.58 7.09
CA ASP A 19 32.87 38.29 6.89
C ASP A 19 32.77 36.96 6.14
N ALA A 20 32.80 35.86 6.89
CA ALA A 20 32.36 34.58 6.40
C ALA A 20 30.84 34.67 6.33
N MET A 21 30.31 34.76 5.12
CA MET A 21 28.92 34.36 4.89
C MET A 21 28.80 32.94 5.42
N ALA A 22 28.15 32.79 6.57
CA ALA A 22 27.71 31.50 7.05
C ALA A 22 26.75 30.96 5.99
N ALA A 23 27.28 30.13 5.10
CA ALA A 23 26.43 29.22 4.34
C ALA A 23 25.79 28.33 5.38
N ASP A 24 24.50 28.57 5.63
CA ASP A 24 23.63 27.72 6.41
C ASP A 24 23.62 26.36 5.68
N GLN A 25 24.54 25.48 6.05
CA GLN A 25 24.56 24.13 5.52
C GLN A 25 23.40 23.40 6.21
N PRO A 26 22.41 22.89 5.47
CA PRO A 26 21.36 22.11 6.08
C PRO A 26 22.03 20.94 6.81
N GLU A 27 21.81 20.85 8.11
CA GLU A 27 22.22 19.70 8.90
C GLU A 27 21.60 18.46 8.23
N LEU A 28 22.45 17.60 7.68
CA LEU A 28 22.05 16.29 7.16
C LEU A 28 21.63 15.46 8.37
N ASP A 29 20.33 15.51 8.66
CA ASP A 29 19.68 14.68 9.64
C ASP A 29 19.64 13.24 9.12
N CYS A 30 20.63 12.44 9.51
CA CYS A 30 20.74 11.03 9.14
C CYS A 30 19.69 10.13 9.84
N ASP A 31 18.89 10.68 10.76
CA ASP A 31 17.83 9.97 11.48
C ASP A 31 16.42 10.33 10.98
N ALA A 32 16.29 11.32 10.07
CA ALA A 32 15.01 11.58 9.42
C ALA A 32 14.70 10.40 8.46
N PRO A 33 13.54 9.72 8.59
CA PRO A 33 13.12 8.77 7.57
C PRO A 33 13.13 9.51 6.23
N ALA A 34 13.87 8.96 5.27
CA ALA A 34 13.93 9.53 3.93
C ALA A 34 12.49 9.77 3.46
N PRO A 35 12.16 10.95 2.89
CA PRO A 35 10.84 11.15 2.33
C PRO A 35 10.59 10.02 1.33
N GLN A 36 9.60 9.17 1.63
CA GLN A 36 9.27 8.05 0.76
C GLN A 36 8.73 8.66 -0.53
N VAL A 37 9.56 8.60 -1.57
CA VAL A 37 9.22 9.14 -2.88
C VAL A 37 8.05 8.32 -3.38
N GLN A 38 6.87 8.94 -3.41
CA GLN A 38 5.65 8.35 -3.92
C GLN A 38 5.90 7.85 -5.34
N THR A 39 5.83 6.54 -5.56
CA THR A 39 5.81 5.98 -6.90
C THR A 39 4.34 5.85 -7.34
N PRO A 40 3.89 6.63 -8.34
CA PRO A 40 2.52 6.50 -8.81
C PRO A 40 2.35 5.11 -9.44
N VAL A 41 1.18 4.48 -9.23
CA VAL A 41 0.86 3.25 -9.95
C VAL A 41 0.85 3.54 -11.45
N THR A 42 1.66 2.79 -12.20
CA THR A 42 1.74 2.94 -13.64
C THR A 42 0.82 1.96 -14.36
N ARG A 43 0.58 2.23 -15.65
CA ARG A 43 -0.12 1.27 -16.50
C ARG A 43 0.64 -0.04 -16.67
N ALA A 44 1.98 -0.03 -16.52
CA ALA A 44 2.78 -1.24 -16.59
C ALA A 44 2.54 -2.15 -15.38
N ASP A 45 2.44 -1.58 -14.18
CA ASP A 45 2.15 -2.31 -12.94
C ASP A 45 0.78 -2.99 -13.04
N LEU A 46 -0.25 -2.24 -13.46
CA LEU A 46 -1.58 -2.80 -13.72
C LEU A 46 -1.57 -3.91 -14.78
N ASN A 47 -0.87 -3.72 -15.90
CA ASN A 47 -0.78 -4.76 -16.94
C ASN A 47 -0.08 -6.04 -16.43
N LEU A 48 0.91 -5.89 -15.54
CA LEU A 48 1.60 -7.01 -14.91
C LEU A 48 0.67 -7.78 -13.98
N LEU A 49 -0.09 -7.09 -13.13
CA LEU A 49 -1.08 -7.72 -12.25
C LEU A 49 -2.21 -8.40 -13.03
N ILE A 50 -2.81 -7.70 -14.00
CA ILE A 50 -3.85 -8.27 -14.87
C ILE A 50 -3.32 -9.47 -15.65
N GLY A 51 -2.10 -9.37 -16.19
CA GLY A 51 -1.45 -10.48 -16.88
C GLY A 51 -1.23 -11.69 -15.98
N TRP A 52 -0.87 -11.47 -14.71
CA TRP A 52 -0.76 -12.55 -13.74
C TRP A 52 -2.11 -13.18 -13.43
N ILE A 53 -3.18 -12.40 -13.20
CA ILE A 53 -4.54 -12.93 -12.98
C ILE A 53 -4.96 -13.79 -14.18
N ALA A 54 -4.63 -13.37 -15.41
CA ALA A 54 -4.93 -14.10 -16.64
C ALA A 54 -4.28 -15.50 -16.69
N LEU A 55 -3.11 -15.65 -16.06
CA LEU A 55 -2.37 -16.91 -16.01
C LEU A 55 -2.84 -17.83 -14.89
N LYS A 56 -3.50 -17.29 -13.85
CA LYS A 56 -3.90 -18.03 -12.65
C LYS A 56 -5.38 -18.36 -12.59
N THR A 57 -6.21 -17.71 -13.40
CA THR A 57 -7.66 -17.81 -13.34
C THR A 57 -8.27 -17.97 -14.72
N GLU A 58 -9.55 -18.32 -14.78
CA GLU A 58 -10.33 -18.39 -16.02
C GLU A 58 -11.22 -17.15 -16.24
N TYR A 59 -11.01 -16.07 -15.46
CA TYR A 59 -11.81 -14.86 -15.58
C TYR A 59 -11.63 -14.18 -16.95
N ASP A 60 -12.71 -13.57 -17.44
CA ASP A 60 -12.62 -12.60 -18.54
C ASP A 60 -12.09 -11.27 -18.00
N LEU A 61 -10.90 -10.91 -18.46
CA LEU A 61 -10.21 -9.69 -18.07
C LEU A 61 -10.40 -8.55 -19.07
N THR A 62 -11.21 -8.74 -20.10
CA THR A 62 -11.37 -7.76 -21.19
C THR A 62 -11.84 -6.41 -20.67
N SER A 63 -12.80 -6.40 -19.73
CA SER A 63 -13.34 -5.19 -19.12
C SER A 63 -12.26 -4.43 -18.35
N VAL A 64 -11.65 -5.07 -17.34
CA VAL A 64 -10.61 -4.49 -16.48
C VAL A 64 -9.37 -4.08 -17.29
N TYR A 65 -8.98 -4.85 -18.31
CA TYR A 65 -7.87 -4.48 -19.17
C TYR A 65 -8.17 -3.21 -19.99
N ARG A 66 -9.36 -3.10 -20.60
CA ARG A 66 -9.70 -1.92 -21.42
C ARG A 66 -9.97 -0.68 -20.59
N ASN A 67 -10.60 -0.86 -19.44
CA ASN A 67 -11.01 0.21 -18.54
C ASN A 67 -10.71 -0.19 -17.08
N PRO A 68 -9.44 -0.07 -16.66
CA PRO A 68 -9.03 -0.43 -15.31
C PRO A 68 -9.68 0.52 -14.29
N PRO A 69 -9.84 0.08 -13.03
CA PRO A 69 -10.23 0.96 -11.95
C PRO A 69 -9.35 2.21 -11.86
N GLU A 70 -9.94 3.34 -11.48
CA GLU A 70 -9.18 4.52 -11.07
C GLU A 70 -8.40 4.20 -9.81
N ILE A 71 -7.14 4.64 -9.70
CA ILE A 71 -6.34 4.46 -8.49
C ILE A 71 -6.13 5.80 -7.83
N VAL A 72 -6.49 5.89 -6.55
CA VAL A 72 -6.24 7.04 -5.70
C VAL A 72 -5.47 6.61 -4.45
N PHE A 73 -4.79 7.56 -3.81
CA PHE A 73 -4.11 7.34 -2.55
C PHE A 73 -4.78 8.13 -1.43
N CYS A 74 -4.70 7.62 -0.21
CA CYS A 74 -5.15 8.29 1.01
C CYS A 74 -4.16 8.05 2.15
N ASP A 75 -4.24 8.88 3.18
CA ASP A 75 -3.46 8.75 4.41
C ASP A 75 -4.29 8.08 5.51
N VAL A 76 -3.62 7.42 6.46
CA VAL A 76 -4.28 6.95 7.69
C VAL A 76 -4.94 8.14 8.40
N GLY A 77 -6.21 7.98 8.78
CA GLY A 77 -7.03 9.03 9.36
C GLY A 77 -7.90 9.79 8.35
N ASP A 78 -7.73 9.58 7.05
CA ASP A 78 -8.65 10.08 6.04
C ASP A 78 -10.02 9.38 6.13
N VAL A 79 -11.05 10.06 5.61
CA VAL A 79 -12.35 9.44 5.36
C VAL A 79 -12.54 9.31 3.87
N VAL A 80 -12.69 8.08 3.39
CA VAL A 80 -12.86 7.75 1.98
C VAL A 80 -14.31 7.36 1.71
N ASP A 81 -14.86 7.78 0.57
CA ASP A 81 -16.20 7.37 0.15
C ASP A 81 -16.19 5.86 -0.16
N TYR A 82 -16.98 5.05 0.55
CA TYR A 82 -17.10 3.61 0.33
C TYR A 82 -18.57 3.15 0.43
N GLU A 83 -19.11 2.55 -0.63
CA GLU A 83 -20.46 1.93 -0.63
C GLU A 83 -21.57 2.79 0.02
N ALA A 84 -21.54 4.12 -0.26
CA ALA A 84 -22.45 5.17 0.21
C ALA A 84 -22.26 5.71 1.65
N GLU A 85 -21.32 5.17 2.43
CA GLU A 85 -20.92 5.72 3.74
C GLU A 85 -19.43 6.14 3.72
N GLY A 86 -19.01 6.97 4.67
CA GLY A 86 -17.59 7.31 4.80
C GLY A 86 -16.86 6.20 5.56
N LEU A 87 -15.80 5.64 4.99
CA LEU A 87 -14.90 4.71 5.67
C LEU A 87 -13.72 5.49 6.25
N LEU A 88 -13.55 5.42 7.58
CA LEU A 88 -12.34 5.91 8.23
C LEU A 88 -11.20 4.95 7.93
N VAL A 89 -10.12 5.46 7.35
CA VAL A 89 -8.90 4.70 7.10
C VAL A 89 -8.16 4.52 8.42
N ASP A 90 -8.16 3.31 8.96
CA ASP A 90 -7.36 2.95 10.14
C ASP A 90 -6.03 2.28 9.75
N GLU A 91 -5.21 1.95 10.74
CA GLU A 91 -3.89 1.33 10.52
C GLU A 91 -3.95 -0.10 9.96
N LEU A 92 -5.14 -0.73 9.98
CA LEU A 92 -5.33 -2.10 9.49
C LEU A 92 -5.82 -2.13 8.05
N LEU A 93 -6.34 -1.01 7.54
CA LEU A 93 -6.77 -0.88 6.15
C LEU A 93 -5.56 -0.60 5.26
N SER A 94 -5.28 -1.49 4.31
CA SER A 94 -4.22 -1.28 3.29
C SER A 94 -4.77 -0.76 1.97
N ALA A 95 -6.00 -1.15 1.60
CA ALA A 95 -6.68 -0.68 0.41
C ALA A 95 -8.19 -0.98 0.45
N THR A 96 -8.93 -0.42 -0.51
CA THR A 96 -10.33 -0.77 -0.80
C THR A 96 -10.65 -0.66 -2.27
N TYR A 97 -11.65 -1.42 -2.73
CA TYR A 97 -12.30 -1.27 -4.02
C TYR A 97 -13.75 -0.82 -3.87
N ASP A 98 -14.08 0.35 -4.42
CA ASP A 98 -15.46 0.85 -4.56
C ASP A 98 -16.02 0.42 -5.92
N LEU A 99 -17.01 -0.49 -5.91
CA LEU A 99 -17.63 -1.00 -7.12
C LEU A 99 -18.40 0.09 -7.88
N SER A 100 -19.12 0.95 -7.16
CA SER A 100 -19.98 1.98 -7.73
C SER A 100 -19.20 3.01 -8.57
N ARG A 101 -17.99 3.34 -8.12
CA ARG A 101 -17.08 4.29 -8.78
C ARG A 101 -15.99 3.61 -9.61
N ARG A 102 -15.85 2.28 -9.52
CA ARG A 102 -14.71 1.50 -10.05
C ARG A 102 -13.38 2.14 -9.65
N ARG A 103 -13.19 2.33 -8.35
CA ARG A 103 -12.04 3.02 -7.79
C ARG A 103 -11.34 2.15 -6.75
N ILE A 104 -10.03 2.05 -6.88
CA ILE A 104 -9.14 1.47 -5.88
C ILE A 104 -8.54 2.63 -5.09
N THR A 105 -8.65 2.55 -3.77
CA THR A 105 -8.02 3.49 -2.85
C THR A 105 -6.90 2.76 -2.11
N LEU A 106 -5.66 3.20 -2.28
CA LEU A 106 -4.48 2.64 -1.61
C LEU A 106 -4.09 3.53 -0.42
N VAL A 107 -3.77 2.92 0.71
CA VAL A 107 -3.35 3.63 1.92
C VAL A 107 -1.84 3.85 1.89
N GLN A 108 -1.39 5.07 2.23
CA GLN A 108 0.04 5.40 2.29
C GLN A 108 0.68 4.97 3.62
N PRO A 109 1.99 4.65 3.64
CA PRO A 109 2.90 4.62 2.49
C PRO A 109 2.67 3.40 1.59
N TRP A 110 2.96 3.54 0.29
CA TRP A 110 2.84 2.48 -0.71
C TRP A 110 3.89 2.65 -1.81
N THR A 111 4.47 1.55 -2.30
CA THR A 111 5.49 1.52 -3.36
C THR A 111 5.31 0.31 -4.29
N ALA A 112 5.40 0.55 -5.60
CA ALA A 112 5.35 -0.52 -6.61
C ALA A 112 6.58 -1.46 -6.56
N GLU A 113 7.63 -1.06 -5.83
CA GLU A 113 8.86 -1.83 -5.67
C GLU A 113 8.76 -2.87 -4.55
N ASP A 114 7.78 -2.75 -3.64
CA ASP A 114 7.51 -3.75 -2.61
C ASP A 114 6.50 -4.79 -3.12
N PRO A 115 6.87 -6.10 -3.20
CA PRO A 115 5.94 -7.15 -3.59
C PRO A 115 4.71 -7.26 -2.69
N TYR A 116 4.81 -6.86 -1.42
CA TYR A 116 3.68 -6.83 -0.50
C TYR A 116 2.67 -5.75 -0.89
N ASP A 117 3.13 -4.53 -1.14
CA ASP A 117 2.30 -3.41 -1.60
C ASP A 117 1.63 -3.70 -2.95
N LEU A 118 2.38 -4.31 -3.89
CA LEU A 118 1.80 -4.79 -5.15
C LEU A 118 0.74 -5.88 -4.92
N SER A 119 0.90 -6.73 -3.90
CA SER A 119 -0.09 -7.76 -3.58
C SER A 119 -1.40 -7.15 -3.05
N VAL A 120 -1.32 -6.03 -2.33
CA VAL A 120 -2.49 -5.29 -1.87
C VAL A 120 -3.25 -4.72 -3.07
N LEU A 121 -2.54 -4.09 -4.02
CA LEU A 121 -3.16 -3.65 -5.27
C LEU A 121 -3.73 -4.83 -6.08
N LEU A 122 -3.04 -5.97 -6.12
CA LEU A 122 -3.51 -7.18 -6.77
C LEU A 122 -4.86 -7.64 -6.21
N HIS A 123 -5.01 -7.63 -4.88
CA HIS A 123 -6.25 -8.01 -4.19
C HIS A 123 -7.43 -7.18 -4.69
N GLU A 124 -7.28 -5.86 -4.75
CA GLU A 124 -8.34 -4.97 -5.21
C GLU A 124 -8.63 -5.12 -6.73
N VAL A 125 -7.60 -5.39 -7.54
CA VAL A 125 -7.80 -5.70 -8.97
C VAL A 125 -8.54 -7.02 -9.13
N ILE A 126 -8.32 -8.02 -8.27
CA ILE A 126 -9.08 -9.28 -8.26
C ILE A 126 -10.54 -9.00 -7.97
N HIS A 127 -10.89 -8.15 -7.00
CA HIS A 127 -12.28 -7.77 -6.77
C HIS A 127 -12.93 -7.12 -7.99
N ALA A 128 -12.24 -6.19 -8.64
CA ALA A 128 -12.72 -5.57 -9.87
C ALA A 128 -13.02 -6.62 -10.97
N VAL A 129 -12.18 -7.65 -11.08
CA VAL A 129 -12.38 -8.76 -12.02
C VAL A 129 -13.54 -9.66 -11.60
N GLN A 130 -13.59 -10.08 -10.34
CA GLN A 130 -14.60 -10.98 -9.81
C GLN A 130 -16.01 -10.41 -9.97
N LEU A 131 -16.18 -9.13 -9.68
CA LEU A 131 -17.46 -8.42 -9.75
C LEU A 131 -17.88 -8.09 -11.19
N ASP A 132 -16.93 -8.02 -12.14
CA ASP A 132 -17.23 -7.89 -13.58
C ASP A 132 -17.66 -9.24 -14.21
N ASN A 133 -17.32 -10.38 -13.59
CA ASN A 133 -17.45 -11.70 -14.20
C ASN A 133 -18.67 -12.50 -13.75
N ARG A 134 -19.11 -12.34 -12.50
CA ARG A 134 -20.27 -13.07 -11.96
C ARG A 134 -20.84 -12.39 -10.72
N ASP A 135 -22.09 -12.73 -10.44
CA ASP A 135 -22.71 -12.41 -9.17
C ASP A 135 -22.17 -13.32 -8.05
N TRP A 136 -22.11 -12.77 -6.85
CA TRP A 136 -21.69 -13.46 -5.64
C TRP A 136 -22.85 -13.52 -4.65
N PRO A 137 -22.99 -14.59 -3.86
CA PRO A 137 -24.12 -14.76 -2.94
C PRO A 137 -24.14 -13.75 -1.80
N CYS A 138 -23.02 -13.07 -1.55
CA CYS A 138 -22.91 -11.95 -0.63
C CYS A 138 -21.62 -11.17 -0.92
N ILE A 139 -21.48 -9.99 -0.32
CA ILE A 139 -20.29 -9.13 -0.49
C ILE A 139 -19.00 -9.79 0.02
N GLY A 140 -19.07 -10.62 1.06
CA GLY A 140 -17.89 -11.30 1.63
C GLY A 140 -17.45 -12.54 0.86
N ALA A 141 -18.35 -13.22 0.13
CA ALA A 141 -18.02 -14.45 -0.60
C ALA A 141 -16.78 -14.37 -1.54
N PRO A 142 -16.52 -13.27 -2.28
CA PRO A 142 -15.32 -13.15 -3.11
C PRO A 142 -13.98 -13.16 -2.34
N GLU A 143 -14.00 -12.80 -1.05
CA GLU A 143 -12.79 -12.58 -0.24
C GLU A 143 -11.93 -13.84 -0.12
N TRP A 144 -12.55 -15.01 0.05
CA TRP A 144 -11.80 -16.26 0.19
C TRP A 144 -10.91 -16.51 -1.02
N GLU A 145 -11.45 -16.31 -2.22
CA GLU A 145 -10.70 -16.49 -3.45
C GLU A 145 -9.63 -15.39 -3.64
N ALA A 146 -9.97 -14.13 -3.31
CA ALA A 146 -9.05 -13.00 -3.42
C ALA A 146 -7.80 -13.17 -2.52
N TYR A 147 -7.99 -13.49 -1.23
CA TYR A 147 -6.89 -13.74 -0.30
C TYR A 147 -6.04 -14.96 -0.68
N ASN A 148 -6.64 -16.02 -1.21
CA ASN A 148 -5.88 -17.19 -1.69
C ASN A 148 -4.98 -16.82 -2.88
N LEU A 149 -5.48 -16.01 -3.81
CA LEU A 149 -4.69 -15.50 -4.94
C LEU A 149 -3.61 -14.52 -4.47
N GLN A 150 -3.90 -13.63 -3.53
CA GLN A 150 -2.91 -12.73 -2.94
C GLN A 150 -1.79 -13.52 -2.24
N ALA A 151 -2.14 -14.55 -1.45
CA ALA A 151 -1.17 -15.41 -0.79
C ALA A 151 -0.29 -16.17 -1.81
N LEU A 152 -0.87 -16.62 -2.92
CA LEU A 152 -0.12 -17.25 -4.01
C LEU A 152 0.88 -16.28 -4.64
N TRP A 153 0.46 -15.04 -4.93
CA TRP A 153 1.35 -14.00 -5.44
C TRP A 153 2.53 -13.75 -4.51
N LEU A 154 2.25 -13.57 -3.20
CA LEU A 154 3.28 -13.34 -2.19
C LEU A 154 4.27 -14.51 -2.13
N ALA A 155 3.77 -15.75 -2.14
CA ALA A 155 4.61 -16.95 -2.14
C ALA A 155 5.51 -17.03 -3.38
N GLU A 156 5.01 -16.68 -4.57
CA GLU A 156 5.81 -16.65 -5.82
C GLU A 156 6.93 -15.59 -5.79
N HIS A 157 6.76 -14.55 -4.97
CA HIS A 157 7.76 -13.50 -4.76
C HIS A 157 8.63 -13.71 -3.51
N GLY A 158 8.52 -14.88 -2.86
CA GLY A 158 9.32 -15.22 -1.68
C GLY A 158 8.90 -14.46 -0.41
N VAL A 159 7.71 -13.88 -0.38
CA VAL A 159 7.14 -13.19 0.78
C VAL A 159 6.17 -14.12 1.51
N LEU A 160 6.29 -14.20 2.83
CA LEU A 160 5.37 -15.00 3.64
C LEU A 160 4.04 -14.24 3.80
N PRO A 161 2.89 -14.80 3.38
CA PRO A 161 1.59 -14.20 3.66
C PRO A 161 1.29 -14.31 5.15
N VAL A 162 1.26 -13.18 5.85
CA VAL A 162 0.96 -13.07 7.29
C VAL A 162 -0.51 -12.70 7.52
N PHE A 163 -1.41 -13.42 6.86
CA PHE A 163 -2.86 -13.22 7.00
C PHE A 163 -3.41 -13.95 8.23
N ASP A 164 -4.39 -13.34 8.90
CA ASP A 164 -5.25 -14.03 9.85
C ASP A 164 -6.30 -14.84 9.07
N TRP A 165 -5.98 -16.11 8.79
CA TRP A 165 -6.84 -16.98 8.00
C TRP A 165 -8.18 -17.30 8.66
N ASP A 166 -8.27 -17.24 10.00
CA ASP A 166 -9.53 -17.43 10.71
C ASP A 166 -10.43 -16.20 10.53
N PHE A 167 -9.85 -15.00 10.54
CA PHE A 167 -10.54 -13.77 10.16
C PHE A 167 -10.99 -13.80 8.70
N VAL A 168 -10.10 -14.15 7.76
CA VAL A 168 -10.45 -14.26 6.32
C VAL A 168 -11.58 -15.25 6.10
N PHE A 169 -11.54 -16.42 6.74
CA PHE A 169 -12.63 -17.40 6.66
C PHE A 169 -13.95 -16.84 7.20
N THR A 170 -13.90 -16.07 8.29
CA THR A 170 -15.09 -15.43 8.87
C THR A 170 -15.65 -14.34 7.96
N LEU A 171 -14.79 -13.46 7.44
CA LEU A 171 -15.13 -12.40 6.49
C LEU A 171 -15.76 -12.96 5.21
N SER A 172 -15.29 -14.12 4.77
CA SER A 172 -15.75 -14.77 3.53
C SER A 172 -17.11 -15.45 3.63
N GLN A 173 -17.68 -15.57 4.84
CA GLN A 173 -18.95 -16.23 5.03
C GLN A 173 -20.11 -15.30 4.71
N CYS A 174 -21.13 -15.85 4.04
CA CYS A 174 -22.38 -15.15 3.87
C CYS A 174 -23.22 -15.22 5.16
N PRO A 175 -23.87 -14.12 5.55
CA PRO A 175 -24.88 -14.15 6.60
C PRO A 175 -25.90 -15.25 6.32
N PRO A 176 -26.44 -15.92 7.35
CA PRO A 176 -27.42 -17.00 7.19
C PRO A 176 -28.69 -16.57 6.44
N ASP A 177 -28.92 -15.26 6.32
CA ASP A 177 -30.09 -14.65 5.69
C ASP A 177 -29.77 -14.01 4.32
N ALA A 178 -28.55 -14.19 3.79
CA ALA A 178 -28.11 -13.59 2.52
C ALA A 178 -28.62 -14.32 1.27
N SER A 179 -29.54 -15.28 1.43
CA SER A 179 -30.32 -15.82 0.32
C SER A 179 -31.42 -14.83 -0.08
N ASP A 180 -31.40 -14.38 -1.33
CA ASP A 180 -32.53 -13.74 -2.03
C ASP A 180 -33.90 -14.37 -1.71
#